data_AF-A0A3E3DU91-F1
#
_entry.id   AF-A0A3E3DU91-F1
#
_cell.length_a   1.000
_cell.length_b   1.000
_cell.length_c   1.000
_cell.angle_alpha   90.00
_cell.angle_beta   90.00
_cell.angle_gamma   90.00
#
_symmetry.space_group_name_H-M   'P 1'
#
loop_
_entity.id
_entity.type
_entity.pdbx_description
1 polymer ?
#
loop_
_entity_poly.entity_id
_entity_poly.type
_entity_poly.pdbx_seq_one_letter_code
_entity_poly.pdbx_strand_id
1 'polypeptide(L)'
;MGYWIFMLVMDLLLPVTMIGFGRYFSKHTPKEINPLFGYRTEMSMKNEQTWQFANHYFGKVSYRFGWIQLPITILFMLPAIGKDTTFISIAGLILIGVQLIPLFASIAITEHALHKNFDSNGMPI
;
A
#
# COMPACT_ATOMS: atom_id res chain seq x y z
N MET A 1 -8.39 -13.42 24.83
CA MET A 1 -7.60 -12.18 24.62
C MET A 1 -6.39 -12.37 23.75
N GLY A 2 -5.51 -13.37 23.98
CA GLY A 2 -4.31 -13.57 23.14
C GLY A 2 -4.59 -13.70 21.64
N TYR A 3 -5.60 -14.46 21.22
CA TYR A 3 -5.97 -14.61 19.80
C TYR A 3 -6.41 -13.29 19.16
N TRP A 4 -7.19 -12.47 19.86
CA TRP A 4 -7.60 -11.16 19.37
C TRP A 4 -6.41 -10.22 19.16
N ILE A 5 -5.47 -10.19 20.12
CA ILE A 5 -4.23 -9.40 19.99
C ILE A 5 -3.42 -9.89 18.78
N PHE A 6 -3.26 -11.21 18.64
CA PHE A 6 -2.57 -11.81 17.51
C PHE A 6 -3.19 -11.37 16.17
N MET A 7 -4.51 -11.49 16.03
CA MET A 7 -5.22 -11.09 14.81
C MET A 7 -5.10 -9.59 14.54
N LEU A 8 -5.23 -8.75 15.57
CA LEU A 8 -5.03 -7.31 15.43
C LEU A 8 -3.62 -6.98 14.92
N VAL A 9 -2.58 -7.66 15.43
CA VAL A 9 -1.21 -7.45 14.94
C VAL A 9 -1.08 -7.87 13.47
N MET A 10 -1.68 -8.99 13.08
CA MET A 10 -1.68 -9.44 11.68
C MET A 10 -2.36 -8.42 10.75
N ASP A 11 -3.54 -7.93 11.14
CA ASP A 11 -4.31 -6.96 10.36
C ASP A 11 -3.63 -5.58 10.28
N LEU A 12 -2.76 -5.25 11.24
CA LEU A 12 -1.97 -4.02 11.24
C LEU A 12 -0.72 -4.10 10.34
N LEU A 13 -0.28 -5.28 9.92
CA LEU A 13 0.92 -5.41 9.07
C LEU A 13 0.76 -4.68 7.74
N LEU A 14 -0.40 -4.78 7.09
CA LEU A 14 -0.64 -4.13 5.80
C LEU A 14 -0.60 -2.58 5.90
N PRO A 15 -1.36 -1.90 6.77
CA PRO A 15 -1.27 -0.45 6.89
C PRO A 15 0.12 0.02 7.36
N VAL A 16 0.77 -0.70 8.27
CA VAL A 16 2.13 -0.35 8.74
C VAL A 16 3.16 -0.47 7.62
N THR A 17 3.10 -1.52 6.80
CA THR A 17 4.00 -1.67 5.65
C THR A 17 3.73 -0.61 4.58
N MET A 18 2.47 -0.28 4.30
CA MET A 18 2.11 0.83 3.41
C MET A 18 2.64 2.18 3.92
N ILE A 19 2.60 2.44 5.22
CA ILE A 19 3.21 3.62 5.84
C ILE A 19 4.72 3.59 5.71
N GLY A 20 5.37 2.47 6.06
CA GLY A 20 6.83 2.34 6.02
C GLY A 20 7.40 2.49 4.62
N PHE A 21 6.95 1.67 3.67
CA PHE A 21 7.38 1.74 2.27
C PHE A 21 6.89 3.01 1.59
N GLY A 22 5.66 3.46 1.89
CA GLY A 22 5.16 4.73 1.36
C GLY A 22 6.03 5.91 1.78
N ARG A 23 6.43 5.96 3.05
CA ARG A 23 7.33 7.00 3.57
C ARG A 23 8.72 6.91 2.94
N TYR A 24 9.23 5.69 2.79
CA TYR A 24 10.52 5.44 2.17
C TYR A 24 10.52 5.92 0.71
N PHE A 25 9.61 5.43 -0.13
CA PHE A 25 9.56 5.78 -1.54
C PHE A 25 9.19 7.25 -1.79
N SER A 26 8.40 7.88 -0.93
CA SER A 26 8.09 9.33 -1.05
C SER A 26 9.24 10.27 -0.66
N LYS A 27 10.32 9.75 -0.07
CA LYS A 27 11.52 10.54 0.30
C LYS A 27 12.78 10.09 -0.42
N HIS A 28 12.90 8.79 -0.65
CA HIS A 28 14.09 8.12 -1.11
C HIS A 28 13.69 7.12 -2.20
N THR A 29 13.40 7.65 -3.38
CA THR A 29 13.24 6.83 -4.57
C THR A 29 14.58 6.15 -4.89
N PRO A 30 14.62 4.81 -5.13
CA PRO A 30 15.82 4.17 -5.64
C PRO A 30 16.28 4.90 -6.90
N LYS A 31 17.55 5.33 -6.94
CA LYS A 31 18.06 6.15 -8.06
C LYS A 31 18.09 5.35 -9.37
N GLU A 32 18.50 4.10 -9.27
CA GLU A 32 18.60 3.18 -10.39
C GLU A 32 17.39 2.25 -10.44
N ILE A 33 17.02 1.86 -11.66
CA ILE A 33 16.00 0.85 -11.90
C ILE A 33 16.49 -0.46 -11.31
N ASN A 34 15.72 -0.99 -10.36
CA ASN A 34 16.07 -2.23 -9.67
C ASN A 34 14.98 -3.29 -9.93
N PRO A 35 15.32 -4.44 -10.53
CA PRO A 35 14.33 -5.48 -10.84
C PRO A 35 13.80 -6.20 -9.60
N LEU A 36 14.48 -6.12 -8.45
CA LEU A 36 14.12 -6.78 -7.19
C LEU A 36 13.38 -5.87 -6.22
N PHE A 37 13.51 -4.54 -6.34
CA PHE A 37 13.00 -3.61 -5.34
C PHE A 37 12.47 -2.32 -5.95
N GLY A 38 11.31 -1.87 -5.47
CA GLY A 38 10.62 -0.67 -5.95
C GLY A 38 9.28 -0.99 -6.61
N TYR A 39 8.62 0.06 -7.09
CA TYR A 39 7.44 0.00 -7.92
C TYR A 39 7.85 -0.34 -9.37
N ARG A 40 7.46 -1.53 -9.83
CA ARG A 40 8.06 -2.23 -10.99
C ARG A 40 7.02 -2.64 -12.03
N THR A 41 6.18 -1.71 -12.46
CA THR A 41 5.34 -1.89 -13.65
C THR A 41 6.17 -1.64 -14.91
N GLU A 42 5.76 -2.21 -16.05
CA GLU A 42 6.47 -2.06 -17.33
C GLU A 42 6.71 -0.57 -17.66
N MET A 43 5.69 0.26 -17.47
CA MET A 43 5.78 1.69 -17.73
C MET A 43 6.74 2.40 -16.76
N SER A 44 6.72 2.03 -15.48
CA SER A 44 7.62 2.62 -14.48
C SER A 44 9.08 2.26 -14.72
N MET A 45 9.38 1.12 -15.36
CA MET A 45 10.74 0.66 -15.60
C MET A 45 11.30 1.09 -16.96
N LYS A 46 10.57 1.93 -17.72
CA LYS A 46 10.95 2.34 -19.07
C LYS A 46 12.24 3.16 -19.11
N ASN A 47 12.39 4.12 -18.21
CA ASN A 47 13.60 4.92 -18.03
C ASN A 47 13.68 5.50 -16.61
N GLU A 48 14.75 6.21 -16.30
CA GLU A 48 14.98 6.75 -14.96
C GLU A 48 13.90 7.77 -14.54
N GLN A 49 13.35 8.56 -15.47
CA GLN A 49 12.33 9.56 -15.14
C GLN A 49 11.00 8.91 -14.76
N THR A 50 10.54 7.92 -15.54
CA THR A 50 9.31 7.18 -15.23
C THR A 50 9.46 6.39 -13.93
N TRP A 51 10.64 5.82 -13.70
CA TRP A 51 10.99 5.11 -12.48
C TRP A 51 10.92 6.01 -11.25
N GLN A 52 11.58 7.16 -11.33
CA GLN A 52 11.62 8.12 -10.24
C GLN A 52 10.22 8.66 -9.92
N PHE A 53 9.45 9.00 -10.95
CA PHE A 53 8.08 9.48 -10.80
C PHE A 53 7.17 8.42 -10.16
N ALA A 54 7.14 7.21 -10.71
CA ALA A 54 6.23 6.17 -10.26
C ALA A 54 6.48 5.76 -8.81
N ASN A 55 7.75 5.52 -8.44
CA ASN A 55 8.11 5.16 -7.08
C ASN A 55 7.76 6.29 -6.10
N HIS A 56 8.09 7.54 -6.41
CA HIS A 56 7.76 8.68 -5.55
C HIS A 56 6.26 8.87 -5.38
N TYR A 57 5.52 8.79 -6.49
CA TYR A 57 4.08 8.99 -6.52
C TYR A 57 3.34 7.86 -5.80
N PHE A 58 3.67 6.61 -6.10
CA PHE A 58 3.18 5.43 -5.36
C PHE A 58 3.47 5.57 -3.87
N GLY A 59 4.70 5.97 -3.51
CA GLY A 59 5.10 6.21 -2.15
C GLY A 59 4.17 7.18 -1.42
N LYS A 60 3.84 8.32 -2.05
CA LYS A 60 2.93 9.32 -1.49
C LYS A 60 1.51 8.79 -1.33
N VAL A 61 0.97 8.08 -2.32
CA VAL A 61 -0.40 7.55 -2.27
C VAL A 61 -0.50 6.47 -1.21
N SER A 62 0.41 5.49 -1.22
CA SER A 62 0.47 4.40 -0.25
C SER A 62 0.65 4.90 1.18
N TYR A 63 1.48 5.92 1.40
CA TYR A 63 1.65 6.53 2.72
C TYR A 63 0.35 7.12 3.27
N ARG A 64 -0.42 7.85 2.42
CA ARG A 64 -1.70 8.44 2.81
C ARG A 64 -2.74 7.36 3.13
N PHE A 65 -2.87 6.35 2.26
CA PHE A 65 -3.81 5.26 2.49
C PHE A 65 -3.46 4.41 3.71
N GLY A 66 -2.18 4.11 3.95
CA GLY A 66 -1.76 3.41 5.15
C GLY A 66 -2.15 4.15 6.43
N TRP A 67 -1.98 5.48 6.48
CA TRP A 67 -2.42 6.30 7.61
C TRP A 67 -3.94 6.36 7.80
N ILE A 68 -4.72 6.24 6.73
CA ILE A 68 -6.18 6.16 6.80
C ILE A 68 -6.61 4.78 7.30
N GLN A 69 -5.98 3.72 6.79
CA GLN A 69 -6.31 2.33 7.13
C GLN A 69 -5.95 1.98 8.57
N LEU A 70 -4.87 2.54 9.12
CA LEU A 70 -4.40 2.23 10.47
C LEU A 70 -5.48 2.47 11.56
N PRO A 71 -6.08 3.66 11.71
CA PRO A 71 -7.14 3.88 12.68
C PRO A 71 -8.41 3.09 12.37
N ILE A 72 -8.77 2.92 11.09
CA ILE A 72 -9.94 2.12 10.67
C ILE A 72 -9.78 0.67 11.15
N THR A 73 -8.59 0.09 10.99
CA THR A 73 -8.26 -1.28 11.40
C THR A 73 -8.45 -1.47 12.90
N ILE A 74 -7.91 -0.54 13.70
CA ILE A 74 -8.04 -0.58 15.16
C ILE A 74 -9.52 -0.48 15.54
N LEU A 75 -10.24 0.53 15.03
CA LEU A 75 -11.64 0.76 15.34
C LEU A 75 -12.54 -0.42 14.95
N PHE A 76 -12.28 -1.04 13.79
CA PHE A 76 -13.04 -2.21 13.30
C PHE A 76 -12.83 -3.44 14.19
N MET A 77 -11.66 -3.61 14.80
CA MET A 77 -11.36 -4.77 15.64
C MET A 77 -11.86 -4.62 17.09
N LEU A 78 -12.17 -3.40 17.57
CA LEU A 78 -12.65 -3.19 18.94
C LEU A 78 -13.91 -4.01 19.29
N PRO A 79 -14.96 -4.11 18.45
CA PRO A 79 -16.14 -4.92 18.76
C PRO A 79 -15.88 -6.42 18.85
N ALA A 80 -14.75 -6.91 18.33
CA ALA A 80 -14.36 -8.32 18.39
C ALA A 80 -13.73 -8.71 19.74
N ILE A 81 -13.48 -7.75 20.65
CA ILE A 81 -12.95 -8.03 21.98
C ILE A 81 -13.94 -8.92 22.76
N GLY A 82 -13.43 -10.02 23.32
CA GLY A 82 -14.23 -10.96 24.10
C GLY A 82 -15.13 -11.89 23.26
N LYS A 83 -15.09 -11.80 21.94
CA LYS A 83 -15.76 -12.75 21.04
C LYS A 83 -14.97 -14.06 20.90
N ASP A 84 -15.63 -15.10 20.41
CA ASP A 84 -15.00 -16.37 20.12
C ASP A 84 -14.02 -16.27 18.94
N THR A 85 -13.21 -17.32 18.78
CA THR A 85 -12.17 -17.36 17.75
C THR A 85 -12.75 -17.29 16.34
N THR A 86 -13.88 -17.94 16.08
CA THR A 86 -14.52 -17.97 14.76
C THR A 86 -14.92 -16.57 14.33
N PHE A 87 -15.55 -15.81 15.23
CA PHE A 87 -15.92 -14.42 14.98
C PHE A 87 -14.69 -13.55 14.68
N ILE A 88 -13.65 -13.65 15.50
CA ILE A 88 -12.42 -12.87 15.33
C ILE A 88 -11.75 -13.21 13.98
N SER A 89 -11.69 -14.50 13.60
CA SER A 89 -11.13 -14.94 12.32
C SER A 89 -11.89 -14.37 11.12
N ILE A 90 -13.22 -14.40 11.16
CA ILE A 90 -14.07 -13.87 10.08
C ILE A 90 -13.92 -12.36 9.98
N ALA A 91 -13.90 -11.66 11.12
CA ALA A 91 -13.70 -10.21 11.16
C ALA A 91 -12.35 -9.81 10.52
N GLY A 92 -11.25 -10.48 10.89
CA GLY A 92 -9.93 -10.25 10.29
C GLY A 92 -9.91 -10.55 8.79
N LEU A 93 -10.54 -11.64 8.35
CA LEU A 93 -10.63 -11.98 6.92
C LEU A 93 -11.38 -10.92 6.10
N ILE A 94 -12.50 -10.42 6.62
CA ILE A 94 -13.24 -9.32 5.99
C ILE A 94 -12.37 -8.07 5.94
N LEU A 95 -11.70 -7.75 7.05
CA LEU A 95 -10.87 -6.57 7.19
C LEU A 95 -9.72 -6.57 6.18
N ILE A 96 -8.95 -7.66 6.08
CA ILE A 96 -7.85 -7.76 5.12
C ILE A 96 -8.38 -7.65 3.66
N GLY A 97 -9.53 -8.26 3.36
CA GLY A 97 -10.17 -8.13 2.05
C GLY A 97 -10.51 -6.68 1.68
N VAL A 98 -11.06 -5.92 2.64
CA VAL A 98 -11.33 -4.49 2.47
C VAL A 98 -10.03 -3.68 2.37
N GLN A 99 -9.01 -4.01 3.15
CA GLN A 99 -7.72 -3.31 3.13
C GLN A 99 -6.94 -3.51 1.81
N LEU A 100 -7.21 -4.56 1.03
CA LEU A 100 -6.62 -4.74 -0.29
C LEU A 100 -7.13 -3.71 -1.31
N ILE A 101 -8.33 -3.17 -1.12
CA ILE A 101 -8.92 -2.16 -2.03
C ILE A 101 -8.03 -0.91 -2.14
N PRO A 102 -7.65 -0.21 -1.06
CA PRO A 102 -6.75 0.94 -1.15
C PRO A 102 -5.34 0.57 -1.64
N LEU A 103 -4.85 -0.65 -1.38
CA LEU A 103 -3.59 -1.13 -1.94
C LEU A 103 -3.68 -1.18 -3.48
N PHE A 104 -4.68 -1.85 -4.04
CA PHE A 104 -4.86 -1.90 -5.50
C PHE A 104 -5.19 -0.54 -6.10
N ALA A 105 -5.97 0.29 -5.39
CA ALA A 105 -6.22 1.67 -5.80
C ALA A 105 -4.92 2.48 -5.88
N SER A 106 -3.97 2.29 -4.96
CA SER A 106 -2.67 2.99 -5.01
C SER A 106 -1.88 2.65 -6.29
N ILE A 107 -1.96 1.40 -6.75
CA ILE A 107 -1.35 0.95 -8.02
C ILE A 107 -2.08 1.61 -9.19
N ALA A 108 -3.41 1.48 -9.25
CA ALA A 108 -4.20 2.04 -10.36
C ALA A 108 -4.06 3.57 -10.50
N ILE A 109 -4.07 4.29 -9.38
CA ILE A 109 -3.87 5.76 -9.37
C ILE A 109 -2.45 6.11 -9.81
N THR A 110 -1.44 5.30 -9.44
CA THR A 110 -0.06 5.52 -9.88
C THR A 110 0.11 5.28 -11.37
N GLU A 111 -0.41 4.17 -11.91
CA GLU A 111 -0.36 3.90 -13.35
C GLU A 111 -1.10 4.98 -14.14
N HIS A 112 -2.28 5.39 -13.68
CA HIS A 112 -3.03 6.47 -14.32
C HIS A 112 -2.24 7.79 -14.33
N ALA A 113 -1.62 8.15 -13.21
CA ALA A 113 -0.77 9.35 -13.13
C ALA A 113 0.45 9.22 -14.04
N LEU A 114 1.04 8.03 -14.14
CA LEU A 114 2.20 7.75 -14.98
C LEU A 114 1.86 7.93 -16.46
N HIS A 115 0.78 7.31 -16.94
CA HIS A 115 0.31 7.44 -18.33
C HIS A 115 -0.22 8.83 -18.67
N LYS A 116 -0.59 9.64 -17.68
CA LYS A 116 -0.99 11.03 -17.90
C LYS A 116 0.20 11.97 -18.11
N ASN A 117 1.36 11.66 -17.55
CA ASN A 117 2.54 12.53 -17.60
C ASN A 117 3.60 12.05 -18.60
N PHE A 118 3.54 10.79 -19.05
CA PHE A 118 4.53 10.19 -19.95
C PHE A 118 3.88 9.43 -21.10
N ASP A 119 4.51 9.51 -22.28
CA ASP A 119 4.13 8.75 -23.46
C ASP A 119 4.58 7.28 -23.38
N SER A 120 4.25 6.46 -24.38
CA SER A 120 4.64 5.03 -24.42
C SER A 120 6.15 4.75 -24.43
N ASN A 121 6.97 5.75 -24.76
CA ASN A 121 8.43 5.68 -24.72
C ASN A 121 9.01 6.14 -23.38
N GLY A 122 8.16 6.61 -22.47
CA GLY A 122 8.56 7.18 -21.19
C GLY A 122 9.06 8.62 -21.30
N MET A 123 8.76 9.31 -22.39
CA MET A 123 9.07 10.72 -22.55
C MET A 123 7.94 11.57 -21.95
N PRO A 124 8.23 12.69 -21.26
CA PRO A 124 7.19 13.57 -20.74
C PRO A 124 6.27 14.11 -21.85
N ILE A 125 4.97 14.22 -21.54
CA ILE A 125 3.94 14.84 -22.40
C ILE A 125 3.80 16.33 -22.07
#